data_AF-G2ZMS4-F1
#
_entry.id   AF-G2ZMS4-F1
#
_cell.length_a   1.000
_cell.length_b   1.000
_cell.length_c   1.000
_cell.angle_alpha   90.00
_cell.angle_beta   90.00
_cell.angle_gamma   90.00
#
_symmetry.space_group_name_H-M   'P 1'
#
loop_
_entity.id
_entity.type
_entity.pdbx_description
1 polymer ?
#
loop_
_entity_poly.entity_id
_entity_poly.type
_entity_poly.pdbx_seq_one_letter_code
_entity_poly.pdbx_strand_id
1 'polypeptide(L)'
;MVTRAIFVAMAAVMLVAGIAGGLARVGVVAPAVAGTQWLGYAALNHAALMICGFLCTVIAIERAVAVKSRMAFLAPMLSGTSGLCLLFGWAEAGAWLNVAASMCFVGVNVVIVLRQLAAHTALLLVGALSWLIGSLAFAISPDTATALPWWFAFLVLTVAAERLEMARLMRQTAATRLALHGVLAILLLGALVSARVPDLGAMLYGLSLMLLAVWLACFDIARRTVRTSGLSRYMAVCLLGAYAWLVVAGAAWAAAGLGLPTRDAALHALALGFLFSMIMGHAPVILPAIAGVRLRFGRAYYVPLALLHGSLLLRLGAGMFVAPLRALGASFNAIAIAMFTLTMTGAAIAWRRNDRRRASGPSGRQ
;
A
#
# COMPACT_ATOMS: atom_id res chain seq x y z
N MET A 1 -0.25 19.96 16.21
CA MET A 1 0.08 18.56 16.56
C MET A 1 -1.16 17.69 16.65
N VAL A 2 -2.22 18.14 17.33
CA VAL A 2 -3.51 17.42 17.51
C VAL A 2 -4.11 16.90 16.20
N THR A 3 -4.21 17.74 15.15
CA THR A 3 -4.79 17.32 13.86
C THR A 3 -4.03 16.19 13.17
N ARG A 4 -2.70 16.15 13.30
CA ARG A 4 -1.88 15.06 12.72
C ARG A 4 -2.07 13.74 13.47
N ALA A 5 -2.26 13.80 14.79
CA ALA A 5 -2.51 12.63 15.61
C ALA A 5 -3.85 11.96 15.26
N ILE A 6 -4.88 12.76 14.96
CA ILE A 6 -6.20 12.25 14.54
C ILE A 6 -6.07 11.42 13.26
N PHE A 7 -5.39 11.93 12.22
CA PHE A 7 -5.23 11.19 10.96
C PHE A 7 -4.44 9.89 11.12
N VAL A 8 -3.38 9.91 11.93
CA VAL A 8 -2.60 8.69 12.24
C VAL A 8 -3.46 7.69 13.01
N ALA A 9 -4.27 8.15 13.96
CA ALA A 9 -5.18 7.29 14.70
C ALA A 9 -6.23 6.65 13.78
N MET A 10 -6.85 7.43 12.89
CA MET A 10 -7.81 6.90 11.90
C MET A 10 -7.17 5.82 11.03
N ALA A 11 -5.99 6.10 10.46
CA ALA A 11 -5.24 5.12 9.67
C ALA A 11 -4.91 3.85 10.48
N ALA A 12 -4.49 4.00 11.74
CA ALA A 12 -4.19 2.87 12.62
C ALA A 12 -5.44 2.02 12.94
N VAL A 13 -6.59 2.66 13.21
CA VAL A 13 -7.86 1.96 13.43
C VAL A 13 -8.26 1.19 12.17
N MET A 14 -8.16 1.80 10.99
CA MET A 14 -8.47 1.14 9.72
C MET A 14 -7.54 -0.04 9.43
N LEU A 15 -6.24 0.09 9.73
CA LEU A 15 -5.28 -1.01 9.59
C LEU A 15 -5.62 -2.17 10.52
N VAL A 16 -5.87 -1.90 11.80
CA VAL A 16 -6.19 -2.94 12.80
C VAL A 16 -7.52 -3.61 12.46
N ALA A 17 -8.56 -2.84 12.14
CA ALA A 17 -9.86 -3.36 11.75
C ALA A 17 -9.76 -4.19 10.46
N GLY A 18 -9.03 -3.70 9.45
CA GLY A 18 -8.79 -4.43 8.20
C GLY A 18 -8.05 -5.75 8.44
N ILE A 19 -7.02 -5.78 9.29
CA ILE A 19 -6.31 -7.01 9.67
C ILE A 19 -7.26 -7.98 10.40
N ALA A 20 -8.02 -7.50 11.38
CA ALA A 20 -8.98 -8.32 12.12
C ALA A 20 -10.05 -8.92 11.20
N GLY A 21 -10.61 -8.12 10.29
CA GLY A 21 -11.53 -8.59 9.26
C GLY A 21 -10.90 -9.62 8.33
N GLY A 22 -9.64 -9.41 7.91
CA GLY A 22 -8.91 -10.35 7.07
C GLY A 22 -8.63 -11.70 7.75
N LEU A 23 -8.32 -11.68 9.05
CA LEU A 23 -8.16 -12.88 9.87
C LEU A 23 -9.49 -13.62 10.05
N ALA A 24 -10.59 -12.89 10.30
CA ALA A 24 -11.92 -13.48 10.40
C ALA A 24 -12.34 -14.20 9.12
N ARG A 25 -12.00 -13.66 7.93
CA ARG A 25 -12.26 -14.29 6.63
C ARG A 25 -11.54 -15.63 6.43
N VAL A 26 -10.47 -15.91 7.17
CA VAL A 26 -9.75 -17.20 7.15
C VAL A 26 -10.02 -18.05 8.39
N GLY A 27 -11.04 -17.70 9.18
CA GLY A 27 -11.45 -18.46 10.37
C GLY A 27 -10.62 -18.20 11.62
N VAL A 28 -9.73 -17.19 11.60
CA VAL A 28 -8.94 -16.80 12.78
C VAL A 28 -9.65 -15.65 13.48
N VAL A 29 -10.36 -15.96 14.56
CA VAL A 29 -11.09 -14.97 15.35
C VAL A 29 -10.64 -15.07 16.81
N ALA A 30 -10.26 -13.95 17.40
CA ALA A 30 -9.95 -13.91 18.82
C ALA A 30 -11.25 -14.01 19.64
N PRO A 31 -11.31 -14.83 20.71
CA PRO A 31 -12.52 -15.01 21.50
C PRO A 31 -13.14 -13.70 22.02
N ALA A 32 -12.30 -12.74 22.39
CA ALA A 32 -12.72 -11.44 22.92
C ALA A 32 -13.56 -10.58 21.95
N VAL A 33 -13.49 -10.86 20.64
CA VAL A 33 -14.20 -10.10 19.60
C VAL A 33 -15.10 -10.99 18.74
N ALA A 34 -15.23 -12.27 19.10
CA ALA A 34 -16.10 -13.20 18.41
C ALA A 34 -17.57 -12.75 18.58
N GLY A 35 -18.32 -12.74 17.47
CA GLY A 35 -19.75 -12.37 17.47
C GLY A 35 -20.03 -10.87 17.53
N THR A 36 -19.02 -10.00 17.54
CA THR A 36 -19.26 -8.55 17.48
C THR A 36 -19.64 -8.11 16.06
N GLN A 37 -20.57 -7.15 15.96
CA GLN A 37 -21.04 -6.64 14.67
C GLN A 37 -19.94 -5.95 13.86
N TRP A 38 -19.08 -5.16 14.54
CA TRP A 38 -18.00 -4.43 13.88
C TRP A 38 -17.00 -5.38 13.20
N LEU A 39 -16.75 -6.58 13.75
CA LEU A 39 -15.86 -7.57 13.13
C LEU A 39 -16.49 -8.14 11.86
N GLY A 40 -17.80 -8.36 11.85
CA GLY A 40 -18.55 -8.77 10.66
C GLY A 40 -18.43 -7.73 9.54
N TYR A 41 -18.65 -6.45 9.86
CA TYR A 41 -18.46 -5.36 8.90
C TYR A 41 -17.01 -5.21 8.44
N ALA A 42 -16.04 -5.43 9.34
CA ALA A 42 -14.63 -5.42 8.98
C ALA A 42 -14.25 -6.56 8.01
N ALA A 43 -14.82 -7.75 8.20
CA ALA A 43 -14.60 -8.89 7.30
C ALA A 43 -15.25 -8.69 5.93
N LEU A 44 -16.44 -8.09 5.89
CA LEU A 44 -17.14 -7.73 4.66
C LEU A 44 -16.37 -6.66 3.87
N ASN A 45 -15.99 -5.57 4.55
CA ASN A 45 -15.34 -4.41 3.94
C ASN A 45 -13.80 -4.48 3.98
N HIS A 46 -13.21 -5.66 4.20
CA HIS A 46 -11.76 -5.83 4.41
C HIS A 46 -10.89 -5.08 3.39
N ALA A 47 -11.17 -5.24 2.10
CA ALA A 47 -10.39 -4.58 1.05
C ALA A 47 -10.57 -3.06 1.06
N ALA A 48 -11.79 -2.56 1.26
CA ALA A 48 -12.08 -1.13 1.34
C ALA A 48 -11.43 -0.49 2.58
N LEU A 49 -11.42 -1.17 3.73
CA LEU A 49 -10.75 -0.70 4.94
C LEU A 49 -9.22 -0.65 4.75
N MET A 50 -8.63 -1.69 4.17
CA MET A 50 -7.18 -1.75 3.95
C MET A 50 -6.71 -0.75 2.88
N ILE A 51 -7.44 -0.61 1.78
CA ILE A 51 -7.03 0.25 0.67
C ILE A 51 -7.52 1.68 0.90
N CYS A 52 -8.84 1.90 0.86
CA CYS A 52 -9.42 3.23 0.95
C CYS A 52 -9.31 3.82 2.38
N GLY A 53 -9.60 3.03 3.41
CA GLY A 53 -9.54 3.49 4.80
C GLY A 53 -8.12 3.75 5.29
N PHE A 54 -7.18 2.84 5.00
CA PHE A 54 -5.81 2.90 5.49
C PHE A 54 -4.83 3.50 4.47
N LEU A 55 -4.56 2.81 3.35
CA LEU A 55 -3.50 3.23 2.41
C LEU A 55 -3.78 4.59 1.79
N CYS A 56 -4.99 4.82 1.28
CA CYS A 56 -5.36 6.10 0.68
C CYS A 56 -5.30 7.24 1.69
N THR A 57 -5.70 7.02 2.94
CA THR A 57 -5.55 8.01 4.03
C THR A 57 -4.08 8.37 4.24
N VAL A 58 -3.18 7.40 4.35
CA VAL A 58 -1.74 7.65 4.57
C VAL A 58 -1.12 8.39 3.38
N ILE A 59 -1.40 7.94 2.15
CA ILE A 59 -0.90 8.59 0.93
C ILE A 59 -1.44 10.03 0.82
N ALA A 60 -2.72 10.24 1.16
CA ALA A 60 -3.34 11.56 1.13
C ALA A 60 -2.75 12.51 2.19
N ILE A 61 -2.39 12.03 3.39
CA ILE A 61 -1.66 12.83 4.38
C ILE A 61 -0.32 13.28 3.80
N GLU A 62 0.44 12.36 3.19
CA GLU A 62 1.75 12.68 2.62
C GLU A 62 1.66 13.78 1.56
N ARG A 63 0.71 13.64 0.62
CA ARG A 63 0.49 14.64 -0.43
C ARG A 63 -0.02 15.98 0.12
N ALA A 64 -0.88 15.96 1.12
CA ALA A 64 -1.35 17.18 1.79
C ALA A 64 -0.20 17.93 2.48
N VAL A 65 0.72 17.21 3.13
CA VAL A 65 1.94 17.78 3.72
C VAL A 65 2.84 18.37 2.63
N ALA A 66 3.03 17.68 1.51
CA ALA A 66 3.87 18.14 0.40
C ALA A 66 3.35 19.43 -0.26
N VAL A 67 2.03 19.54 -0.48
CA VAL A 67 1.41 20.73 -1.10
C VAL A 67 1.33 21.92 -0.14
N LYS A 68 1.45 21.70 1.17
CA LYS A 68 1.37 22.71 2.24
C LYS A 68 0.03 23.49 2.25
N SER A 69 -1.08 22.83 1.91
CA SER A 69 -2.43 23.42 1.93
C SER A 69 -3.30 22.78 3.00
N ARG A 70 -4.04 23.60 3.77
CA ARG A 70 -5.00 23.09 4.78
C ARG A 70 -6.17 22.36 4.12
N MET A 71 -6.62 22.81 2.95
CA MET A 71 -7.71 22.16 2.21
C MET A 71 -7.34 20.76 1.71
N ALA A 72 -6.04 20.51 1.45
CA ALA A 72 -5.59 19.20 1.02
C ALA A 72 -5.81 18.11 2.10
N PHE A 73 -5.97 18.49 3.37
CA PHE A 73 -6.30 17.57 4.46
C PHE A 73 -7.77 17.13 4.47
N LEU A 74 -8.65 17.69 3.62
CA LEU A 74 -10.00 17.16 3.45
C LEU A 74 -9.98 15.74 2.88
N ALA A 75 -9.08 15.44 1.94
CA ALA A 75 -8.95 14.11 1.34
C ALA A 75 -8.68 13.01 2.39
N PRO A 76 -7.62 13.06 3.22
CA PRO A 76 -7.40 12.05 4.25
C PRO A 76 -8.49 12.04 5.34
N MET A 77 -9.13 13.18 5.63
CA MET A 77 -10.25 13.23 6.57
C MET A 77 -11.44 12.41 6.06
N LEU A 78 -11.88 12.67 4.83
CA LEU A 78 -12.98 11.96 4.21
C LEU A 78 -12.66 10.47 4.01
N SER A 79 -11.42 10.14 3.63
CA SER A 79 -10.95 8.76 3.45
C SER A 79 -10.98 7.95 4.75
N GLY A 80 -10.50 8.54 5.85
CA GLY A 80 -10.56 7.91 7.16
C GLY A 80 -12.00 7.77 7.69
N THR A 81 -12.83 8.81 7.51
CA THR A 81 -14.22 8.79 7.96
C THR A 81 -15.06 7.80 7.16
N SER A 82 -14.80 7.67 5.85
CA SER A 82 -15.37 6.62 5.01
C SER A 82 -15.14 5.24 5.62
N GLY A 83 -13.90 4.93 6.00
CA GLY A 83 -13.57 3.65 6.63
C GLY A 83 -14.26 3.45 7.99
N LEU A 84 -14.41 4.49 8.80
CA LEU A 84 -15.19 4.42 10.05
C LEU A 84 -16.67 4.12 9.78
N CYS A 85 -17.30 4.77 8.79
CA CYS A 85 -18.66 4.48 8.38
C CYS A 85 -18.81 3.00 7.96
N LEU A 86 -17.89 2.49 7.12
CA LEU A 86 -17.87 1.08 6.71
C LEU A 86 -17.70 0.12 7.89
N LEU A 87 -16.90 0.48 8.89
CA LEU A 87 -16.64 -0.34 10.07
C LEU A 87 -17.86 -0.47 11.00
N PHE A 88 -18.72 0.55 11.03
CA PHE A 88 -19.92 0.61 11.88
C PHE A 88 -21.22 0.34 11.11
N GLY A 89 -21.13 -0.17 9.87
CA GLY A 89 -22.28 -0.62 9.09
C GLY A 89 -22.99 0.48 8.28
N TRP A 90 -22.44 1.70 8.23
CA TRP A 90 -22.95 2.79 7.41
C TRP A 90 -22.39 2.71 5.98
N ALA A 91 -22.75 1.62 5.28
CA ALA A 91 -22.13 1.23 4.02
C ALA A 91 -22.23 2.30 2.93
N GLU A 92 -23.44 2.82 2.69
CA GLU A 92 -23.70 3.83 1.66
C GLU A 92 -22.96 5.14 1.92
N ALA A 93 -23.07 5.67 3.15
CA ALA A 93 -22.34 6.87 3.57
C ALA A 93 -20.82 6.67 3.44
N GLY A 94 -20.32 5.50 3.84
CA GLY A 94 -18.91 5.14 3.69
C GLY A 94 -18.46 5.14 2.23
N ALA A 95 -19.25 4.57 1.32
CA ALA A 95 -18.91 4.51 -0.09
C ALA A 95 -18.89 5.90 -0.75
N TRP A 96 -19.89 6.74 -0.50
CA TRP A 96 -19.93 8.11 -1.06
C TRP A 96 -18.88 9.04 -0.43
N LEU A 97 -18.54 8.86 0.85
CA LEU A 97 -17.41 9.56 1.46
C LEU A 97 -16.08 9.18 0.79
N ASN A 98 -15.90 7.92 0.36
CA ASN A 98 -14.73 7.49 -0.40
C ASN A 98 -14.66 8.18 -1.78
N VAL A 99 -15.80 8.34 -2.45
CA VAL A 99 -15.90 9.13 -3.70
C VAL A 99 -15.46 10.57 -3.44
N ALA A 100 -16.03 11.23 -2.44
CA ALA A 100 -15.65 12.60 -2.07
C ALA A 100 -14.15 12.72 -1.72
N ALA A 101 -13.61 11.77 -0.95
CA ALA A 101 -12.19 11.71 -0.60
C ALA A 101 -11.29 11.64 -1.85
N SER A 102 -11.60 10.72 -2.75
CA SER A 102 -10.84 10.54 -4.00
C SER A 102 -10.96 11.75 -4.94
N MET A 103 -12.12 12.41 -5.00
CA MET A 103 -12.30 13.66 -5.76
C MET A 103 -11.45 14.81 -5.19
N CYS A 104 -11.43 14.98 -3.87
CA CYS A 104 -10.51 15.93 -3.23
C CYS A 104 -9.05 15.59 -3.52
N PHE A 105 -8.68 14.30 -3.49
CA PHE A 105 -7.33 13.85 -3.77
C PHE A 105 -6.92 14.07 -5.24
N VAL A 106 -7.84 13.93 -6.20
CA VAL A 106 -7.64 14.34 -7.59
C VAL A 106 -7.32 15.83 -7.65
N GLY A 107 -8.09 16.69 -6.97
CA GLY A 107 -7.81 18.12 -6.89
C GLY A 107 -6.41 18.44 -6.34
N VAL A 108 -5.96 17.72 -5.30
CA VAL A 108 -4.59 17.84 -4.76
C VAL A 108 -3.55 17.48 -5.82
N ASN A 109 -3.75 16.41 -6.59
CA ASN A 109 -2.82 15.99 -7.65
C ASN A 109 -2.83 16.92 -8.86
N VAL A 110 -3.98 17.52 -9.20
CA VAL A 110 -4.05 18.59 -10.20
C VAL A 110 -3.17 19.77 -9.78
N VAL A 111 -3.26 20.21 -8.51
CA VAL A 111 -2.39 21.28 -8.00
C VAL A 111 -0.91 20.90 -8.09
N ILE A 112 -0.55 19.64 -7.81
CA ILE A 112 0.84 19.15 -7.95
C ILE A 112 1.31 19.24 -9.40
N VAL A 113 0.50 18.78 -10.36
CA VAL A 113 0.81 18.85 -11.80
C VAL A 113 0.96 20.30 -12.26
N LEU A 114 0.05 21.19 -11.84
CA LEU A 114 0.11 22.61 -12.19
C LEU A 114 1.35 23.31 -11.61
N ARG A 115 1.82 22.90 -10.43
CA ARG A 115 3.06 23.42 -9.83
C ARG A 115 4.31 22.89 -10.54
N GLN A 116 4.28 21.64 -11.02
CA GLN A 116 5.41 21.02 -11.70
C GLN A 116 4.92 19.96 -12.68
N LEU A 117 4.85 20.31 -13.96
CA LEU A 117 4.50 19.37 -15.01
C LEU A 117 5.69 18.45 -15.30
N ALA A 118 5.57 17.18 -14.89
CA ALA A 118 6.55 16.15 -15.13
C ALA A 118 5.84 14.79 -15.31
N ALA A 119 6.52 13.81 -15.92
CA ALA A 119 5.93 12.50 -16.16
C ALA A 119 5.43 11.81 -14.86
N HIS A 120 6.19 11.91 -13.77
CA HIS A 120 5.79 11.33 -12.49
C HIS A 120 4.59 12.06 -11.86
N THR A 121 4.49 13.39 -11.95
CA THR A 121 3.34 14.12 -11.43
C THR A 121 2.08 13.86 -12.24
N ALA A 122 2.19 13.76 -13.57
CA ALA A 122 1.09 13.32 -14.42
C ALA A 122 0.63 11.90 -14.05
N LEU A 123 1.56 10.99 -13.81
CA LEU A 123 1.23 9.61 -13.43
C LEU A 123 0.53 9.53 -12.07
N LEU A 124 0.92 10.36 -11.09
CA LEU A 124 0.20 10.49 -9.82
C LEU A 124 -1.25 10.95 -10.01
N LEU A 125 -1.50 11.87 -10.94
CA LEU A 125 -2.86 12.30 -11.28
C LEU A 125 -3.67 11.16 -11.92
N VAL A 126 -3.09 10.38 -12.83
CA VAL A 126 -3.76 9.19 -13.40
C VAL A 126 -4.05 8.15 -12.31
N GLY A 127 -3.14 7.97 -11.35
CA GLY A 127 -3.39 7.17 -10.16
C GLY A 127 -4.58 7.70 -9.35
N ALA A 128 -4.64 8.99 -9.06
CA ALA A 128 -5.75 9.61 -8.32
C ALA A 128 -7.09 9.43 -9.04
N LEU A 129 -7.12 9.56 -10.36
CA LEU A 129 -8.31 9.28 -11.18
C LEU A 129 -8.70 7.80 -11.10
N SER A 130 -7.73 6.88 -11.07
CA SER A 130 -8.01 5.45 -10.89
C SER A 130 -8.68 5.18 -9.55
N TRP A 131 -8.24 5.82 -8.46
CA TRP A 131 -8.93 5.73 -7.17
C TRP A 131 -10.37 6.25 -7.27
N LEU A 132 -10.60 7.40 -7.90
CA LEU A 132 -11.95 7.95 -8.09
C LEU A 132 -12.87 7.02 -8.87
N ILE A 133 -12.40 6.44 -9.98
CA ILE A 133 -13.16 5.47 -10.78
C ILE A 133 -13.53 4.24 -9.93
N GLY A 134 -12.57 3.68 -9.19
CA GLY A 134 -12.83 2.56 -8.29
C GLY A 134 -13.80 2.89 -7.17
N SER A 135 -13.70 4.10 -6.60
CA SER A 135 -14.61 4.58 -5.56
C SER A 135 -16.04 4.76 -6.07
N LEU A 136 -16.23 5.29 -7.29
CA LEU A 136 -17.53 5.38 -7.94
C LEU A 136 -18.11 4.00 -8.23
N ALA A 137 -17.29 3.09 -8.76
CA ALA A 137 -17.73 1.71 -9.02
C ALA A 137 -18.19 1.02 -7.73
N PHE A 138 -17.47 1.22 -6.62
CA PHE A 138 -17.85 0.69 -5.31
C PHE A 138 -19.12 1.32 -4.76
N ALA A 139 -19.33 2.63 -4.93
CA ALA A 139 -20.54 3.30 -4.45
C ALA A 139 -21.80 2.90 -5.24
N ILE A 140 -21.67 2.67 -6.54
CA ILE A 140 -22.78 2.29 -7.43
C ILE A 140 -23.06 0.79 -7.38
N SER A 141 -22.02 -0.03 -7.22
CA SER A 141 -22.10 -1.49 -7.31
C SER A 141 -21.21 -2.18 -6.27
N PRO A 142 -21.53 -2.03 -4.97
CA PRO A 142 -20.69 -2.47 -3.85
C PRO A 142 -20.44 -3.98 -3.83
N ASP A 143 -21.37 -4.79 -4.34
CA ASP A 143 -21.26 -6.24 -4.37
C ASP A 143 -20.37 -6.77 -5.51
N THR A 144 -19.93 -5.89 -6.40
CA THR A 144 -19.10 -6.28 -7.55
C THR A 144 -17.61 -6.16 -7.25
N ALA A 145 -16.79 -7.05 -7.81
CA ALA A 145 -15.34 -6.98 -7.68
C ALA A 145 -14.69 -5.90 -8.58
N THR A 146 -15.49 -5.05 -9.24
CA THR A 146 -15.04 -4.10 -10.28
C THR A 146 -14.19 -2.95 -9.74
N ALA A 147 -14.35 -2.60 -8.46
CA ALA A 147 -13.57 -1.54 -7.82
C ALA A 147 -12.10 -1.92 -7.57
N LEU A 148 -11.83 -3.21 -7.32
CA LEU A 148 -10.51 -3.69 -6.88
C LEU A 148 -9.39 -3.39 -7.89
N PRO A 149 -9.55 -3.65 -9.21
CA PRO A 149 -8.50 -3.33 -10.17
C PRO A 149 -8.14 -1.86 -10.23
N TRP A 150 -9.12 -0.97 -10.09
CA TRP A 150 -8.92 0.48 -10.08
C TRP A 150 -8.19 0.96 -8.82
N TRP A 151 -8.57 0.44 -7.65
CA TRP A 151 -7.89 0.74 -6.39
C TRP A 151 -6.44 0.25 -6.37
N PHE A 152 -6.18 -0.97 -6.88
CA PHE A 152 -4.81 -1.44 -7.02
C PHE A 152 -4.03 -0.69 -8.11
N ALA A 153 -4.69 -0.28 -9.21
CA ALA A 153 -4.04 0.51 -10.25
C ALA A 153 -3.56 1.84 -9.67
N PHE A 154 -4.38 2.52 -8.85
CA PHE A 154 -3.95 3.71 -8.11
C PHE A 154 -2.65 3.47 -7.32
N LEU A 155 -2.58 2.39 -6.54
CA LEU A 155 -1.43 2.09 -5.70
C LEU A 155 -0.18 1.74 -6.53
N VAL A 156 -0.35 0.92 -7.58
CA VAL A 156 0.72 0.53 -8.50
C VAL A 156 1.25 1.74 -9.28
N LEU A 157 0.36 2.61 -9.78
CA LEU A 157 0.73 3.84 -10.48
C LEU A 157 1.44 4.83 -9.56
N THR A 158 1.00 4.93 -8.29
CA THR A 158 1.67 5.78 -7.29
C THR A 158 3.10 5.30 -7.05
N VAL A 159 3.29 4.00 -6.82
CA VAL A 159 4.64 3.42 -6.66
C VAL A 159 5.47 3.63 -7.93
N ALA A 160 4.90 3.38 -9.12
CA ALA A 160 5.61 3.58 -10.39
C ALA A 160 6.03 5.04 -10.59
N ALA A 161 5.19 6.01 -10.20
CA ALA A 161 5.48 7.44 -10.27
C ALA A 161 6.63 7.83 -9.33
N GLU A 162 6.60 7.38 -8.08
CA GLU A 162 7.69 7.61 -7.11
C GLU A 162 9.00 6.98 -7.59
N ARG A 163 8.94 5.80 -8.20
CA ARG A 163 10.12 5.16 -8.78
C ARG A 163 10.65 5.89 -10.01
N LEU A 164 9.78 6.41 -10.86
CA LEU A 164 10.13 7.26 -12.00
C LEU A 164 10.84 8.55 -11.55
N GLU A 165 10.36 9.17 -10.46
CA GLU A 165 11.00 10.37 -9.88
C GLU A 165 12.45 10.09 -9.47
N MET A 166 12.69 8.98 -8.78
CA MET A 166 14.03 8.56 -8.36
C MET A 166 14.90 8.11 -9.52
N ALA A 167 14.32 7.46 -10.52
CA ALA A 167 15.02 6.99 -11.72
C ALA A 167 15.38 8.13 -12.69
N ARG A 168 14.89 9.36 -12.48
CA ARG A 168 15.32 10.56 -13.22
C ARG A 168 16.82 10.82 -13.11
N LEU A 169 17.43 10.37 -12.02
CA LEU A 169 18.88 10.44 -11.79
C LEU A 169 19.65 9.40 -12.64
N MET A 170 18.95 8.48 -13.31
CA MET A 170 19.50 7.50 -14.23
C MET A 170 19.19 7.86 -15.67
N ARG A 171 20.13 7.57 -16.59
CA ARG A 171 19.97 7.81 -18.02
C ARG A 171 18.97 6.81 -18.61
N GLN A 172 17.71 7.21 -18.78
CA GLN A 172 16.69 6.41 -19.46
C GLN A 172 16.61 6.77 -20.95
N THR A 173 16.56 5.77 -21.82
CA THR A 173 16.29 5.97 -23.25
C THR A 173 14.81 6.28 -23.49
N ALA A 174 14.48 6.86 -24.65
CA ALA A 174 13.09 7.10 -25.04
C ALA A 174 12.30 5.78 -25.14
N ALA A 175 12.92 4.71 -25.65
CA ALA A 175 12.32 3.38 -25.76
C ALA A 175 11.94 2.80 -24.39
N THR A 176 12.84 2.90 -23.39
CA THR A 176 12.56 2.43 -22.03
C THR A 176 11.37 3.16 -21.40
N ARG A 177 11.26 4.48 -21.64
CA ARG A 177 10.11 5.26 -21.17
C ARG A 177 8.83 4.86 -21.89
N LEU A 178 8.85 4.70 -23.22
CA LEU A 178 7.68 4.30 -23.99
C LEU A 178 7.17 2.92 -23.55
N ALA A 179 8.08 1.97 -23.31
CA ALA A 179 7.74 0.65 -22.79
C ALA A 179 6.99 0.73 -21.46
N LEU A 180 7.44 1.58 -20.52
CA LEU A 180 6.74 1.77 -19.25
C LEU A 180 5.32 2.32 -19.46
N HIS A 181 5.16 3.37 -20.27
CA HIS A 181 3.84 3.93 -20.54
C HIS A 181 2.91 2.89 -21.19
N GLY A 182 3.42 2.09 -22.12
CA GLY A 182 2.67 0.98 -22.72
C GLY A 182 2.20 -0.04 -21.67
N VAL A 183 3.08 -0.46 -20.77
CA VAL A 183 2.73 -1.39 -19.68
C VAL A 183 1.65 -0.81 -18.75
N LEU A 184 1.79 0.46 -18.37
CA LEU A 184 0.81 1.13 -17.51
C LEU A 184 -0.53 1.39 -18.24
N ALA A 185 -0.51 1.59 -19.56
CA ALA A 185 -1.73 1.66 -20.37
C ALA A 185 -2.44 0.29 -20.42
N ILE A 186 -1.70 -0.82 -20.56
CA ILE A 186 -2.28 -2.18 -20.51
C ILE A 186 -2.87 -2.46 -19.13
N LEU A 187 -2.23 -2.00 -18.04
CA LEU A 187 -2.77 -2.11 -16.67
C LEU A 187 -4.14 -1.43 -16.56
N LEU A 188 -4.25 -0.18 -17.01
CA LEU A 188 -5.49 0.59 -16.99
C LEU A 188 -6.57 -0.02 -17.92
N LEU A 189 -6.16 -0.51 -19.10
CA LEU A 189 -7.05 -1.22 -20.00
C LEU A 189 -7.57 -2.51 -19.37
N GLY A 190 -6.72 -3.28 -18.69
CA GLY A 190 -7.12 -4.47 -17.96
C GLY A 190 -8.12 -4.15 -16.84
N ALA A 191 -7.93 -3.05 -16.11
CA ALA A 191 -8.88 -2.58 -15.10
C ALA A 191 -10.24 -2.21 -15.70
N LEU A 192 -10.22 -1.51 -16.85
CA LEU A 192 -11.43 -1.13 -17.59
C LEU A 192 -12.17 -2.35 -18.15
N VAL A 193 -11.45 -3.27 -18.80
CA VAL A 193 -12.02 -4.48 -19.41
C VAL A 193 -12.56 -5.41 -18.33
N SER A 194 -11.96 -5.46 -17.14
CA SER A 194 -12.43 -6.29 -16.01
C SER A 194 -13.89 -6.00 -15.61
N ALA A 195 -14.40 -4.80 -15.89
CA ALA A 195 -15.79 -4.44 -15.60
C ALA A 195 -16.81 -5.06 -16.57
N ARG A 196 -16.39 -5.46 -17.77
CA ARG A 196 -17.28 -6.02 -18.82
C ARG A 196 -16.97 -7.46 -19.14
N VAL A 197 -15.67 -7.81 -19.18
CA VAL A 197 -15.15 -9.14 -19.49
C VAL A 197 -14.12 -9.48 -18.40
N PRO A 198 -14.56 -9.96 -17.22
CA PRO A 198 -13.69 -10.15 -16.05
C PRO A 198 -12.44 -10.99 -16.34
N ASP A 199 -12.59 -12.07 -17.11
CA ASP A 199 -11.53 -13.02 -17.43
C ASP A 199 -10.41 -12.38 -18.25
N LEU A 200 -10.76 -11.74 -19.37
CA LEU A 200 -9.81 -11.01 -20.21
C LEU A 200 -9.19 -9.84 -19.46
N GLY A 201 -9.97 -9.11 -18.68
CA GLY A 201 -9.48 -7.99 -17.87
C GLY A 201 -8.43 -8.43 -16.84
N ALA A 202 -8.69 -9.55 -16.14
CA ALA A 202 -7.75 -10.14 -15.19
C ALA A 202 -6.47 -10.64 -15.87
N MET A 203 -6.56 -11.24 -17.06
CA MET A 203 -5.41 -11.63 -17.87
C MET A 203 -4.54 -10.43 -18.28
N LEU A 204 -5.15 -9.39 -18.87
CA LEU A 204 -4.44 -8.19 -19.32
C LEU A 204 -3.74 -7.49 -18.15
N TYR A 205 -4.45 -7.34 -17.04
CA TYR A 205 -3.88 -6.69 -15.88
C TYR A 205 -2.79 -7.56 -15.23
N GLY A 206 -3.00 -8.87 -15.10
CA GLY A 206 -1.98 -9.80 -14.61
C GLY A 206 -0.69 -9.74 -15.43
N LEU A 207 -0.82 -9.76 -16.77
CA LEU A 207 0.30 -9.60 -17.69
C LEU A 207 1.00 -8.25 -17.50
N SER A 208 0.26 -7.16 -17.34
CA SER A 208 0.85 -5.84 -17.11
C SER A 208 1.65 -5.77 -15.80
N LEU A 209 1.20 -6.43 -14.73
CA LEU A 209 1.96 -6.50 -13.47
C LEU A 209 3.28 -7.26 -13.65
N MET A 210 3.27 -8.37 -14.40
CA MET A 210 4.49 -9.12 -14.70
C MET A 210 5.47 -8.29 -15.55
N LEU A 211 4.98 -7.63 -16.60
CA LEU A 211 5.79 -6.75 -17.44
C LEU A 211 6.36 -5.56 -16.65
N LEU A 212 5.56 -4.98 -15.75
CA LEU A 212 6.01 -3.90 -14.87
C LEU A 212 7.10 -4.37 -13.92
N ALA A 213 6.95 -5.57 -13.34
CA ALA A 213 7.97 -6.16 -12.47
C ALA A 213 9.30 -6.38 -13.20
N VAL A 214 9.25 -6.90 -14.43
CA VAL A 214 10.45 -7.07 -15.28
C VAL A 214 11.08 -5.71 -15.59
N TRP A 215 10.27 -4.73 -15.98
CA TRP A 215 10.76 -3.38 -16.24
C TRP A 215 11.47 -2.78 -15.02
N LEU A 216 10.86 -2.88 -13.83
CA LEU A 216 11.43 -2.38 -12.58
C LEU A 216 12.73 -3.12 -12.23
N ALA A 217 12.76 -4.44 -12.36
CA ALA A 217 13.96 -5.24 -12.08
C ALA A 217 15.14 -4.88 -13.00
N CYS A 218 14.87 -4.56 -14.27
CA CYS A 218 15.89 -4.20 -15.25
C CYS A 218 16.40 -2.76 -15.07
N PHE A 219 15.50 -1.81 -14.83
CA PHE A 219 15.78 -0.38 -14.96
C PHE A 219 15.77 0.42 -13.65
N ASP A 220 15.29 -0.12 -12.53
CA ASP A 220 15.35 0.57 -11.23
C ASP A 220 16.77 0.52 -10.64
N ILE A 221 17.15 1.58 -9.90
CA ILE A 221 18.42 1.68 -9.19
C ILE A 221 18.58 0.64 -8.07
N ALA A 222 17.48 0.07 -7.56
CA ALA A 222 17.47 -0.87 -6.44
C ALA A 222 18.48 -2.03 -6.61
N ARG A 223 18.65 -2.56 -7.83
CA ARG A 223 19.63 -3.62 -8.14
C ARG A 223 21.09 -3.24 -7.88
N ARG A 224 21.41 -1.95 -7.92
CA ARG A 224 22.74 -1.41 -7.58
C ARG A 224 22.78 -1.04 -6.11
N THR A 225 21.74 -0.39 -5.61
CA THR A 225 21.62 0.03 -4.21
C THR A 225 21.64 -1.14 -3.23
N VAL A 226 21.23 -2.34 -3.62
CA VAL A 226 21.31 -3.53 -2.74
C VAL A 226 22.75 -3.89 -2.32
N ARG A 227 23.75 -3.39 -3.05
CA ARG A 227 25.18 -3.58 -2.75
C ARG A 227 25.74 -2.53 -1.77
N THR A 228 24.97 -1.50 -1.41
CA THR A 228 25.38 -0.49 -0.42
C THR A 228 25.20 -1.03 1.01
N SER A 229 25.32 -0.16 2.02
CA SER A 229 25.09 -0.50 3.42
C SER A 229 24.05 0.43 4.06
N GLY A 230 23.57 0.05 5.25
CA GLY A 230 22.62 0.85 6.03
C GLY A 230 21.19 0.83 5.46
N LEU A 231 20.50 1.96 5.58
CA LEU A 231 19.08 2.10 5.23
C LEU A 231 18.83 1.91 3.73
N SER A 232 19.72 2.41 2.88
CA SER A 232 19.57 2.31 1.42
C SER A 232 19.58 0.85 0.95
N ARG A 233 20.45 0.00 1.54
CA ARG A 233 20.44 -1.44 1.29
C ARG A 233 19.12 -2.08 1.70
N TYR A 234 18.62 -1.75 2.89
CA TYR A 234 17.35 -2.31 3.37
C TYR A 234 16.19 -1.92 2.46
N MET A 235 16.09 -0.66 2.05
CA MET A 235 15.11 -0.20 1.06
C MET A 235 15.23 -1.03 -0.23
N ALA A 236 16.44 -1.22 -0.75
CA ALA A 236 16.65 -2.00 -1.96
C ALA A 236 16.23 -3.47 -1.81
N VAL A 237 16.46 -4.10 -0.66
CA VAL A 237 15.98 -5.48 -0.38
C VAL A 237 14.46 -5.52 -0.39
N CYS A 238 13.78 -4.58 0.27
CA CYS A 238 12.33 -4.47 0.24
C CYS A 238 11.78 -4.30 -1.19
N LEU A 239 12.40 -3.41 -1.99
CA LEU A 239 11.99 -3.14 -3.37
C LEU A 239 12.16 -4.36 -4.27
N LEU A 240 13.31 -5.03 -4.22
CA LEU A 240 13.57 -6.22 -5.02
C LEU A 240 12.65 -7.38 -4.62
N GLY A 241 12.41 -7.57 -3.32
CA GLY A 241 11.42 -8.53 -2.81
C GLY A 241 10.01 -8.19 -3.31
N ALA A 242 9.63 -6.92 -3.28
CA ALA A 242 8.35 -6.44 -3.81
C ALA A 242 8.20 -6.77 -5.30
N TYR A 243 9.25 -6.57 -6.13
CA TYR A 243 9.19 -6.90 -7.56
C TYR A 243 8.97 -8.39 -7.81
N ALA A 244 9.59 -9.27 -7.00
CA ALA A 244 9.34 -10.71 -7.08
C ALA A 244 7.87 -11.04 -6.78
N TRP A 245 7.30 -10.42 -5.74
CA TRP A 245 5.87 -10.59 -5.43
C TRP A 245 4.94 -9.98 -6.47
N LEU A 246 5.36 -8.93 -7.18
CA LEU A 246 4.60 -8.35 -8.27
C LEU A 246 4.48 -9.33 -9.46
N VAL A 247 5.52 -10.13 -9.74
CA VAL A 247 5.44 -11.24 -10.71
C VAL A 247 4.44 -12.29 -10.23
N VAL A 248 4.52 -12.72 -8.96
CA VAL A 248 3.59 -13.71 -8.39
C VAL A 248 2.15 -13.21 -8.44
N ALA A 249 1.92 -11.94 -8.11
CA ALA A 249 0.60 -11.31 -8.20
C ALA A 249 0.07 -11.29 -9.64
N GLY A 250 0.91 -10.90 -10.60
CA GLY A 250 0.54 -10.86 -12.01
C GLY A 250 0.20 -12.24 -12.57
N ALA A 251 1.02 -13.25 -12.26
CA ALA A 251 0.76 -14.64 -12.65
C ALA A 251 -0.54 -15.16 -12.02
N ALA A 252 -0.77 -14.88 -10.73
CA ALA A 252 -1.98 -15.31 -10.04
C ALA A 252 -3.25 -14.61 -10.58
N TRP A 253 -3.17 -13.36 -11.03
CA TRP A 253 -4.31 -12.68 -11.69
C TRP A 253 -4.56 -13.20 -13.09
N ALA A 254 -3.52 -13.45 -13.87
CA ALA A 254 -3.68 -14.06 -15.19
C ALA A 254 -4.29 -15.47 -15.08
N ALA A 255 -3.82 -16.27 -14.13
CA ALA A 255 -4.40 -17.57 -13.79
C ALA A 255 -5.87 -17.46 -13.36
N ALA A 256 -6.24 -16.43 -12.59
CA ALA A 256 -7.63 -16.21 -12.19
C ALA A 256 -8.50 -15.88 -13.40
N GLY A 257 -7.99 -15.12 -14.37
CA GLY A 257 -8.68 -14.88 -15.65
C GLY A 257 -8.80 -16.10 -16.55
N LEU A 258 -8.04 -17.17 -16.28
CA LEU A 258 -8.22 -18.49 -16.90
C LEU A 258 -9.16 -19.40 -16.10
N GLY A 259 -9.84 -18.87 -15.08
CA GLY A 259 -10.77 -19.63 -14.23
C GLY A 259 -10.12 -20.39 -13.06
N LEU A 260 -8.80 -20.23 -12.83
CA LEU A 260 -8.14 -20.89 -11.70
C LEU A 260 -8.47 -20.18 -10.37
N PRO A 261 -8.55 -20.89 -9.23
CA PRO A 261 -8.95 -20.34 -7.94
C PRO A 261 -7.83 -19.54 -7.23
N THR A 262 -7.12 -18.67 -7.95
CA THR A 262 -5.91 -17.96 -7.48
C THR A 262 -6.18 -16.54 -7.00
N ARG A 263 -7.46 -16.15 -6.83
CA ARG A 263 -7.85 -14.80 -6.39
C ARG A 263 -7.20 -14.38 -5.07
N ASP A 264 -7.16 -15.27 -4.07
CA ASP A 264 -6.51 -14.97 -2.79
C ASP A 264 -5.02 -14.65 -2.96
N ALA A 265 -4.34 -15.47 -3.77
CA ALA A 265 -2.92 -15.32 -4.05
C ALA A 265 -2.62 -14.01 -4.78
N ALA A 266 -3.43 -13.65 -5.78
CA ALA A 266 -3.20 -12.43 -6.52
C ALA A 266 -3.38 -11.17 -5.66
N LEU A 267 -4.46 -11.11 -4.88
CA LEU A 267 -4.74 -9.97 -4.00
C LEU A 267 -3.69 -9.83 -2.90
N HIS A 268 -3.28 -10.93 -2.25
CA HIS A 268 -2.33 -10.86 -1.14
C HIS A 268 -0.88 -10.79 -1.59
N ALA A 269 -0.49 -11.37 -2.73
CA ALA A 269 0.82 -11.13 -3.32
C ALA A 269 0.97 -9.66 -3.72
N LEU A 270 -0.08 -9.03 -4.27
CA LEU A 270 -0.04 -7.61 -4.61
C LEU A 270 -0.07 -6.71 -3.36
N ALA A 271 -1.05 -6.93 -2.47
CA ALA A 271 -1.23 -6.08 -1.29
C ALA A 271 -0.10 -6.28 -0.27
N LEU A 272 0.17 -7.51 0.17
CA LEU A 272 1.16 -7.76 1.20
C LEU A 272 2.57 -7.91 0.61
N GLY A 273 2.71 -8.72 -0.44
CA GLY A 273 4.01 -9.01 -1.04
C GLY A 273 4.65 -7.80 -1.70
N PHE A 274 3.90 -7.08 -2.56
CA PHE A 274 4.40 -5.90 -3.25
C PHE A 274 4.22 -4.61 -2.42
N LEU A 275 2.98 -4.23 -2.08
CA LEU A 275 2.74 -2.92 -1.45
C LEU A 275 3.25 -2.83 0.00
N PHE A 276 3.00 -3.82 0.87
CA PHE A 276 3.54 -3.75 2.23
C PHE A 276 5.07 -3.85 2.28
N SER A 277 5.71 -4.59 1.37
CA SER A 277 7.18 -4.54 1.24
C SER A 277 7.66 -3.14 0.86
N MET A 278 6.98 -2.47 -0.07
CA MET A 278 7.25 -1.07 -0.41
C MET A 278 7.07 -0.14 0.81
N ILE A 279 5.97 -0.28 1.55
CA ILE A 279 5.72 0.47 2.80
C ILE A 279 6.85 0.22 3.80
N MET A 280 7.23 -1.03 4.02
CA MET A 280 8.32 -1.38 4.95
C MET A 280 9.65 -0.76 4.54
N GLY A 281 9.93 -0.66 3.23
CA GLY A 281 11.10 0.00 2.69
C GLY A 281 11.07 1.52 2.89
N HIS A 282 9.95 2.18 2.58
CA HIS A 282 9.87 3.64 2.54
C HIS A 282 9.44 4.29 3.86
N ALA A 283 8.72 3.60 4.74
CA ALA A 283 8.26 4.13 6.02
C ALA A 283 9.36 4.73 6.90
N PRO A 284 10.60 4.18 6.99
CA PRO A 284 11.68 4.79 7.76
C PRO A 284 12.10 6.18 7.26
N VAL A 285 11.78 6.53 6.01
CA VAL A 285 12.07 7.83 5.39
C VAL A 285 10.85 8.75 5.42
N ILE A 286 9.67 8.22 5.11
CA ILE A 286 8.42 8.98 5.02
C ILE A 286 7.90 9.38 6.40
N LEU A 287 7.90 8.46 7.38
CA LEU A 287 7.34 8.70 8.70
C LEU A 287 8.00 9.90 9.42
N PRO A 288 9.34 10.08 9.38
CA PRO A 288 9.98 11.29 9.87
C PRO A 288 9.46 12.59 9.28
N ALA A 289 9.22 12.62 7.97
CA ALA A 289 8.74 13.82 7.28
C ALA A 289 7.31 14.19 7.70
N ILE A 290 6.45 13.20 7.93
CA ILE A 290 5.04 13.42 8.28
C ILE A 290 4.86 13.66 9.79
N ALA A 291 5.41 12.76 10.61
CA ALA A 291 5.22 12.75 12.07
C ALA A 291 6.24 13.62 12.82
N GLY A 292 7.30 14.10 12.16
CA GLY A 292 8.34 14.92 12.78
C GLY A 292 9.20 14.13 13.77
N VAL A 293 9.33 12.82 13.59
CA VAL A 293 10.12 11.93 14.45
C VAL A 293 11.41 11.51 13.76
N ARG A 294 12.51 11.33 14.50
CA ARG A 294 13.74 10.76 13.95
C ARG A 294 13.84 9.30 14.36
N LEU A 295 14.40 8.47 13.48
CA LEU A 295 14.44 7.02 13.63
C LEU A 295 15.89 6.53 13.61
N ARG A 296 16.19 5.61 14.52
CA ARG A 296 17.47 4.89 14.52
C ARG A 296 17.32 3.58 13.73
N PHE A 297 17.86 3.56 12.51
CA PHE A 297 17.88 2.35 11.70
C PHE A 297 18.79 1.26 12.30
N GLY A 298 18.44 -0.02 12.10
CA GLY A 298 19.22 -1.16 12.58
C GLY A 298 18.79 -2.50 11.96
N ARG A 299 19.47 -3.59 12.34
CA ARG A 299 19.21 -4.95 11.80
C ARG A 299 17.80 -5.49 12.10
N ALA A 300 17.16 -5.00 13.17
CA ALA A 300 15.82 -5.44 13.57
C ALA A 300 14.76 -5.27 12.47
N TYR A 301 14.95 -4.33 11.54
CA TYR A 301 14.03 -4.09 10.42
C TYR A 301 13.91 -5.26 9.44
N TYR A 302 14.95 -6.11 9.34
CA TYR A 302 14.92 -7.27 8.45
C TYR A 302 14.05 -8.40 9.00
N VAL A 303 13.80 -8.45 10.32
CA VAL A 303 13.01 -9.51 10.96
C VAL A 303 11.55 -9.49 10.52
N PRO A 304 10.80 -8.37 10.64
CA PRO A 304 9.41 -8.33 10.17
C PRO A 304 9.31 -8.50 8.65
N LEU A 305 10.31 -8.05 7.88
CA LEU A 305 10.34 -8.27 6.42
C LEU A 305 10.49 -9.76 6.07
N ALA A 306 11.45 -10.46 6.71
CA ALA A 306 11.63 -11.89 6.52
C ALA A 306 10.39 -12.68 6.97
N LEU A 307 9.79 -12.27 8.09
CA LEU A 307 8.54 -12.87 8.57
C LEU A 307 7.41 -12.68 7.56
N LEU A 308 7.23 -11.48 6.99
CA LEU A 308 6.20 -11.19 5.99
C LEU A 308 6.37 -12.06 4.72
N HIS A 309 7.61 -12.19 4.23
CA HIS A 309 7.86 -13.02 3.05
C HIS A 309 7.67 -14.51 3.34
N GLY A 310 8.17 -15.00 4.48
CA GLY A 310 7.98 -16.39 4.90
C GLY A 310 6.51 -16.73 5.11
N SER A 311 5.74 -15.84 5.71
CA SER A 311 4.29 -16.02 5.94
C SER A 311 3.48 -16.02 4.66
N LEU A 312 3.88 -15.21 3.66
CA LEU A 312 3.28 -15.26 2.33
C LEU A 312 3.63 -16.54 1.56
N LEU A 313 4.87 -17.01 1.64
CA LEU A 313 5.25 -18.30 1.05
C LEU A 313 4.44 -19.45 1.67
N LEU A 314 4.22 -19.42 2.99
CA LEU A 314 3.36 -20.39 3.66
C LEU A 314 1.90 -20.27 3.20
N ARG A 315 1.33 -19.06 3.18
CA ARG A 315 -0.08 -18.82 2.81
C ARG A 315 -0.35 -19.19 1.35
N LEU A 316 0.53 -18.78 0.44
CA LEU A 316 0.33 -18.84 -1.00
C LEU A 316 0.94 -20.09 -1.65
N GLY A 317 1.83 -20.79 -0.93
CA GLY A 317 2.30 -22.12 -1.30
C GLY A 317 1.39 -23.19 -0.71
N ALA A 318 1.81 -23.80 0.41
CA ALA A 318 1.06 -24.89 1.04
C ALA A 318 -0.36 -24.48 1.48
N GLY A 319 -0.55 -23.24 1.93
CA GLY A 319 -1.86 -22.68 2.31
C GLY A 319 -2.84 -22.53 1.15
N MET A 320 -2.39 -22.59 -0.10
CA MET A 320 -3.29 -22.64 -1.25
C MET A 320 -4.15 -23.91 -1.21
N PHE A 321 -3.58 -25.01 -0.74
CA PHE A 321 -4.22 -26.33 -0.69
C PHE A 321 -4.76 -26.69 0.70
N VAL A 322 -4.20 -26.13 1.77
CA VAL A 322 -4.51 -26.50 3.16
C VAL A 322 -5.00 -25.28 3.95
N ALA A 323 -6.28 -25.26 4.31
CA ALA A 323 -6.91 -24.11 4.99
C ALA A 323 -6.24 -23.73 6.34
N PRO A 324 -5.88 -24.68 7.23
CA PRO A 324 -5.12 -24.34 8.44
C PRO A 324 -3.77 -23.66 8.17
N LEU A 325 -3.04 -24.06 7.12
CA LEU A 325 -1.78 -23.42 6.75
C LEU A 325 -2.00 -22.02 6.17
N ARG A 326 -3.11 -21.80 5.47
CA ARG A 326 -3.54 -20.47 5.01
C ARG A 326 -3.81 -19.54 6.19
N ALA A 327 -4.54 -20.04 7.18
CA ALA A 327 -4.85 -19.31 8.42
C ALA A 327 -3.56 -18.98 9.20
N LEU A 328 -2.65 -19.95 9.32
CA LEU A 328 -1.35 -19.73 9.98
C LEU A 328 -0.50 -18.68 9.26
N GLY A 329 -0.41 -18.75 7.92
CA GLY A 329 0.26 -17.74 7.11
C GLY A 329 -0.39 -16.36 7.24
N ALA A 330 -1.72 -16.28 7.32
CA ALA A 330 -2.44 -15.03 7.58
C ALA A 330 -2.11 -14.44 8.95
N SER A 331 -2.06 -15.27 10.00
CA SER A 331 -1.67 -14.85 11.35
C SER A 331 -0.24 -14.32 11.37
N PHE A 332 0.71 -14.99 10.70
CA PHE A 332 2.07 -14.48 10.61
C PHE A 332 2.19 -13.20 9.76
N ASN A 333 1.35 -12.99 8.74
CA ASN A 333 1.26 -11.70 8.05
C ASN A 333 0.88 -10.58 9.02
N ALA A 334 -0.15 -10.81 9.87
CA ALA A 334 -0.58 -9.84 10.88
C ALA A 334 0.53 -9.56 11.91
N ILE A 335 1.21 -10.61 12.39
CA ILE A 335 2.34 -10.48 13.31
C ILE A 335 3.50 -9.71 12.67
N ALA A 336 3.80 -9.92 11.39
CA ALA A 336 4.84 -9.18 10.68
C ALA A 336 4.55 -7.67 10.64
N ILE A 337 3.31 -7.28 10.36
CA ILE A 337 2.89 -5.87 10.35
C ILE A 337 2.97 -5.26 11.76
N ALA A 338 2.52 -6.00 12.78
CA ALA A 338 2.60 -5.56 14.17
C ALA A 338 4.06 -5.40 14.62
N MET A 339 4.91 -6.39 14.32
CA MET A 339 6.34 -6.38 14.62
C MET A 339 7.07 -5.24 13.91
N PHE A 340 6.69 -4.91 12.67
CA PHE A 340 7.23 -3.75 11.96
C PHE A 340 6.86 -2.44 12.67
N THR A 341 5.59 -2.29 13.08
CA THR A 341 5.12 -1.13 13.85
C THR A 341 5.88 -0.98 15.17
N LEU A 342 6.08 -2.08 15.90
CA LEU A 342 6.87 -2.11 17.13
C LEU A 342 8.34 -1.75 16.88
N THR A 343 8.93 -2.25 15.79
CA THR A 343 10.31 -1.93 15.39
C THR A 343 10.45 -0.43 15.11
N MET A 344 9.49 0.16 14.39
CA MET A 344 9.46 1.60 14.12
C MET A 344 9.33 2.45 15.38
N THR A 345 8.43 2.04 16.28
CA THR A 345 8.20 2.74 17.55
C THR A 345 9.42 2.64 18.47
N GLY A 346 10.00 1.45 18.59
CA GLY A 346 11.24 1.22 19.34
C GLY A 346 12.41 2.03 18.77
N ALA A 347 12.54 2.13 17.45
CA ALA A 347 13.56 2.95 16.79
C ALA A 347 13.40 4.46 17.09
N ALA A 348 12.16 4.96 17.15
CA ALA A 348 11.87 6.35 17.53
C ALA A 348 12.21 6.63 19.00
N ILE A 349 11.85 5.70 19.90
CA ILE A 349 12.14 5.82 21.34
C ILE A 349 13.65 5.74 21.59
N ALA A 350 14.35 4.79 20.96
CA ALA A 350 15.79 4.61 21.07
C ALA A 350 16.55 5.87 20.60
N TRP A 351 16.06 6.51 19.53
CA TRP A 351 16.62 7.77 19.06
C TRP A 351 16.49 8.88 20.12
N ARG A 352 15.28 9.08 20.68
CA ARG A 352 15.03 10.10 21.72
C ARG A 352 15.86 9.91 22.98
N ARG A 353 16.07 8.65 23.41
CA ARG A 353 16.89 8.33 24.60
C ARG A 353 18.36 8.69 24.40
N ASN A 354 18.92 8.41 23.22
CA ASN A 354 20.30 8.75 22.91
C ASN A 354 20.52 10.28 22.80
N ASP A 355 19.55 11.00 22.23
CA ASP A 355 19.61 12.46 22.13
C ASP A 355 19.64 13.12 23.52
N ARG A 356 18.78 12.66 24.44
CA ARG A 356 18.79 13.09 25.85
C ARG A 356 20.10 12.79 26.56
N ARG A 357 20.67 11.59 26.36
CA ARG A 357 21.97 11.21 26.95
C ARG A 357 23.13 12.07 26.44
N ARG A 358 23.09 12.49 25.16
CA ARG A 358 24.09 13.42 24.60
C ARG A 358 23.93 14.83 25.17
N ALA A 359 22.70 15.27 25.39
CA ALA A 359 22.41 16.57 26.00
C ALA A 359 22.75 16.61 27.51
N SER A 360 22.73 15.48 28.21
CA SER A 360 23.05 15.37 29.65
C SER A 360 24.47 14.88 29.96
N GLY A 361 25.29 14.62 28.94
CA GLY A 361 26.71 14.32 29.14
C GLY A 361 27.46 15.57 29.58
N PRO A 362 28.52 15.48 30.42
CA PRO A 362 29.25 16.65 30.87
C PRO A 362 29.74 17.43 29.65
N SER A 363 29.37 18.70 29.56
CA SER A 363 29.99 19.65 28.64
C SER A 363 31.47 19.66 28.97
N GLY A 364 32.26 18.95 28.16
CA GLY A 364 33.70 18.97 28.25
C GLY A 364 34.16 20.42 28.11
N ARG A 365 34.57 21.01 29.23
CA ARG A 365 35.54 22.10 29.24
C ARG A 365 36.78 21.58 28.51
N GLN A 366 37.07 22.15 27.36
CA GLN A 366 38.44 22.39 26.91
C GLN A 366 38.47 23.79 26.31
#